data_AF-A0A151J373-F1
#
_entry.id   AF-A0A151J373-F1
#
_cell.length_a   1.000
_cell.length_b   1.000
_cell.length_c   1.000
_cell.angle_alpha   90.00
_cell.angle_beta   90.00
_cell.angle_gamma   90.00
#
_symmetry.space_group_name_H-M   'P 1'
#
loop_
_entity.id
_entity.type
_entity.pdbx_description
1 polymer ?
#
loop_
_entity_poly.entity_id
_entity_poly.type
_entity_poly.pdbx_seq_one_letter_code
_entity_poly.pdbx_strand_id
1 'polypeptide(L)'
;MGIHRDDGNIIDETETLNSDTCLTVNRPSTPPNSERSNCFQTPVKNLHDPRFVGAIRTPHLATPRKALRALEVAKRTIEKQRRKIKTLQQAKIRLVGRITTLNGLIKHLKQKDLLSETTTDNLMVTIGYF
;
A
#
# COMPACT_ATOMS: atom_id res chain seq x y z
N MET A 1 -5.44 61.13 1.49
CA MET A 1 -5.08 59.71 1.67
C MET A 1 -4.27 59.28 0.45
N GLY A 2 -2.97 58.98 0.60
CA GLY A 2 -2.08 58.59 -0.51
C GLY A 2 -1.01 57.59 -0.05
N ILE A 3 -0.78 56.55 -0.86
CA ILE A 3 -0.08 55.27 -0.60
C ILE A 3 0.33 54.73 -2.00
N HIS A 4 1.51 54.20 -2.34
CA HIS A 4 2.86 54.03 -1.75
C HIS A 4 3.86 54.13 -2.96
N ARG A 5 5.07 54.71 -2.89
CA ARG A 5 6.39 54.07 -2.60
C ARG A 5 6.55 52.61 -3.04
N ASP A 6 7.69 52.14 -3.57
CA ASP A 6 8.97 52.78 -3.96
C ASP A 6 9.63 51.90 -5.06
N ASP A 7 10.59 52.44 -5.83
CA ASP A 7 11.24 51.73 -6.95
C ASP A 7 12.38 50.78 -6.51
N GLY A 8 12.68 49.74 -7.31
CA GLY A 8 13.70 48.73 -6.99
C GLY A 8 14.34 48.06 -8.20
N ASN A 9 15.38 48.69 -8.75
CA ASN A 9 16.20 48.19 -9.85
C ASN A 9 17.32 47.25 -9.33
N ILE A 10 17.52 46.07 -9.94
CA ILE A 10 18.70 45.22 -9.70
C ILE A 10 19.25 44.73 -11.05
N ILE A 11 20.58 44.79 -11.16
CA ILE A 11 21.38 44.62 -12.38
C ILE A 11 21.96 43.19 -12.40
N ASP A 12 22.18 42.67 -13.61
CA ASP A 12 22.78 41.36 -13.90
C ASP A 12 24.32 41.46 -13.95
N GLU A 13 25.04 40.70 -13.12
CA GLU A 13 26.50 40.53 -13.20
C GLU A 13 26.95 39.09 -12.92
N THR A 14 27.28 38.38 -14.01
CA THR A 14 28.51 37.60 -14.27
C THR A 14 29.08 36.58 -13.25
N GLU A 15 29.38 35.38 -13.79
CA GLU A 15 30.66 34.62 -13.70
C GLU A 15 31.57 34.76 -12.46
N THR A 16 32.21 33.72 -11.90
CA THR A 16 32.39 32.28 -12.18
C THR A 16 33.02 31.64 -10.91
N LEU A 17 33.00 30.31 -10.76
CA LEU A 17 34.18 29.48 -10.42
C LEU A 17 33.81 27.98 -10.29
N ASN A 18 34.65 27.11 -10.85
CA ASN A 18 34.45 25.66 -10.88
C ASN A 18 35.07 24.96 -9.67
N SER A 19 34.43 23.91 -9.13
CA SER A 19 35.10 22.65 -8.74
C SER A 19 34.13 21.57 -8.24
N ASP A 20 33.44 20.85 -9.14
CA ASP A 20 32.72 19.62 -8.78
C ASP A 20 33.33 18.40 -9.48
N THR A 21 34.17 17.68 -8.74
CA THR A 21 34.71 16.36 -9.14
C THR A 21 33.63 15.30 -8.95
N CYS A 22 32.65 15.28 -9.86
CA CYS A 22 31.61 14.25 -9.89
C CYS A 22 32.23 12.90 -10.30
N LEU A 23 32.21 11.92 -9.40
CA LEU A 23 32.65 10.55 -9.68
C LEU A 23 31.76 9.94 -10.78
N THR A 24 32.36 9.68 -11.95
CA THR A 24 31.68 9.08 -13.11
C THR A 24 31.31 7.62 -12.83
N VAL A 25 30.16 7.40 -12.22
CA VAL A 25 29.54 6.06 -12.13
C VAL A 25 29.03 5.69 -13.51
N ASN A 26 29.80 4.86 -14.22
CA ASN A 26 29.42 4.28 -15.51
C ASN A 26 28.21 3.34 -15.36
N ARG A 27 27.01 3.92 -15.29
CA ARG A 27 25.76 3.18 -15.39
C ARG A 27 25.56 2.74 -16.85
N PRO A 28 25.29 1.44 -17.13
CA PRO A 28 24.91 1.02 -18.47
C PRO A 28 23.64 1.75 -18.91
N SER A 29 23.76 2.57 -19.96
CA SER A 29 22.62 3.23 -20.59
C SER A 29 22.12 2.36 -21.72
N THR A 30 20.85 1.94 -21.66
CA THR A 30 20.18 1.29 -22.77
C THR A 30 20.06 2.27 -23.94
N PRO A 31 20.30 1.88 -25.20
CA PRO A 31 20.07 2.77 -26.34
C PRO A 31 18.62 3.25 -26.38
N PRO A 32 18.34 4.51 -26.77
CA PRO A 32 16.99 4.96 -27.03
C PRO A 32 16.51 4.29 -28.32
N ASN A 33 15.78 3.17 -28.21
CA ASN A 33 15.16 2.55 -29.38
C ASN A 33 14.00 3.43 -29.87
N SER A 34 14.33 4.34 -30.79
CA SER A 34 13.39 5.17 -31.54
C SER A 34 12.73 4.38 -32.68
N GLU A 35 12.11 3.25 -32.35
CA GLU A 35 11.17 2.59 -33.27
C GLU A 35 9.80 2.45 -32.62
N ARG A 36 8.84 3.08 -33.30
CA ARG A 36 7.40 3.09 -33.05
C ARG A 36 6.93 1.83 -32.31
N SER A 37 6.60 1.96 -31.04
CA SER A 37 6.01 0.86 -30.28
C SER A 37 4.66 0.50 -30.92
N ASN A 38 4.68 -0.56 -31.74
CA ASN A 38 3.46 -1.22 -32.16
C ASN A 38 2.79 -1.70 -30.88
N CYS A 39 1.78 -0.96 -30.43
CA CYS A 39 0.99 -1.30 -29.27
C CYS A 39 0.30 -2.63 -29.60
N PHE A 40 0.90 -3.74 -29.15
CA PHE A 40 0.32 -5.06 -29.23
C PHE A 40 -0.92 -5.08 -28.32
N GLN A 41 -2.03 -4.57 -28.85
CA GLN A 41 -3.33 -4.70 -28.23
C GLN A 41 -3.61 -6.19 -28.07
N THR A 42 -3.50 -6.67 -26.84
CA THR A 42 -3.84 -8.06 -26.52
C THR A 42 -5.30 -8.25 -26.89
N PRO A 43 -5.67 -9.22 -27.73
CA PRO A 43 -7.05 -9.37 -28.18
C PRO A 43 -7.99 -9.39 -26.99
N VAL A 44 -8.90 -8.40 -26.93
CA VAL A 44 -9.92 -8.31 -25.91
C VAL A 44 -10.85 -9.51 -26.07
N LYS A 45 -10.58 -10.56 -25.27
CA LYS A 45 -11.38 -11.77 -25.20
C LYS A 45 -12.83 -11.33 -24.98
N ASN A 46 -13.72 -11.60 -25.94
CA ASN A 46 -15.13 -11.22 -25.87
C ASN A 46 -15.72 -11.71 -24.53
N LEU A 47 -15.92 -10.78 -23.60
CA LEU A 47 -16.04 -11.09 -22.18
C LEU A 47 -17.49 -11.42 -21.81
N HIS A 48 -18.05 -12.42 -22.50
CA HIS A 48 -19.44 -12.85 -22.35
C HIS A 48 -19.73 -13.54 -21.01
N ASP A 49 -18.70 -13.97 -20.26
CA ASP A 49 -18.83 -14.50 -18.90
C ASP A 49 -18.20 -13.52 -17.88
N PRO A 50 -18.89 -13.24 -16.75
CA PRO A 50 -18.48 -12.22 -15.78
C PRO A 50 -17.30 -12.72 -14.92
N ARG A 51 -16.23 -11.91 -14.80
CA ARG A 51 -15.02 -12.29 -14.03
C ARG A 51 -15.18 -12.21 -12.51
N PHE A 52 -16.12 -11.40 -12.02
CA PHE A 52 -16.37 -11.16 -10.59
C PHE A 52 -17.85 -10.86 -10.36
N VAL A 53 -18.32 -10.97 -9.12
CA VAL A 53 -19.75 -10.88 -8.77
C VAL A 53 -20.40 -9.56 -9.23
N GLY A 54 -19.73 -8.42 -9.00
CA GLY A 54 -20.20 -7.11 -9.46
C GLY A 54 -20.21 -6.89 -10.97
N ALA A 55 -19.65 -7.81 -11.77
CA ALA A 55 -19.78 -7.81 -13.23
C ALA A 55 -20.98 -8.62 -13.73
N ILE A 56 -21.68 -9.34 -12.85
CA ILE A 56 -22.90 -10.07 -13.21
C ILE A 56 -24.01 -9.05 -13.51
N ARG A 57 -24.69 -9.27 -14.64
CA ARG A 57 -25.76 -8.43 -15.23
C ARG A 57 -26.81 -9.35 -15.84
N THR A 58 -27.98 -8.81 -16.17
CA THR A 58 -29.10 -9.56 -16.76
C THR A 58 -28.75 -10.46 -17.96
N PRO A 59 -27.84 -10.12 -18.91
CA PRO A 59 -27.50 -11.01 -20.03
C PRO A 59 -26.77 -12.30 -19.62
N HIS A 60 -26.14 -12.31 -18.44
CA HIS A 60 -25.47 -13.46 -17.85
C HIS A 60 -26.42 -14.34 -17.02
N LEU A 61 -27.69 -13.94 -16.86
CA LEU A 61 -28.74 -14.71 -16.20
C LEU A 61 -29.82 -15.18 -17.19
N ALA A 62 -29.77 -14.73 -18.44
CA ALA A 62 -30.78 -14.95 -19.48
C ALA A 62 -31.02 -16.41 -19.90
N THR A 63 -30.15 -17.36 -19.53
CA THR A 63 -30.39 -18.80 -19.74
C THR A 63 -29.91 -19.60 -18.53
N PRO A 64 -30.50 -20.78 -18.24
CA PRO A 64 -30.10 -21.61 -17.09
C PRO A 64 -28.59 -21.93 -17.08
N ARG A 65 -28.01 -22.23 -18.25
CA ARG A 65 -26.56 -22.48 -18.38
C ARG A 65 -25.70 -21.26 -18.03
N LYS A 66 -26.14 -20.04 -18.35
CA LYS A 66 -25.43 -18.81 -17.97
C LYS A 66 -25.62 -18.47 -16.49
N ALA A 67 -26.85 -18.62 -15.98
CA ALA A 67 -27.16 -18.40 -14.56
C ALA A 67 -26.34 -19.33 -13.63
N LEU A 68 -26.15 -20.60 -14.02
CA LEU A 68 -25.27 -21.53 -13.30
C LEU A 68 -23.80 -21.06 -13.26
N ARG A 69 -23.28 -20.49 -14.36
CA ARG A 69 -21.91 -19.92 -14.41
C ARG A 69 -21.78 -18.70 -13.51
N ALA A 70 -22.76 -17.80 -13.54
CA ALA A 70 -22.80 -16.63 -12.66
C ALA A 70 -22.87 -17.02 -11.16
N LEU A 71 -23.70 -18.03 -10.82
CA LEU A 71 -23.77 -18.60 -9.47
C LEU A 71 -22.44 -19.21 -9.04
N GLU A 72 -21.73 -19.91 -9.93
CA GLU A 72 -20.42 -20.50 -9.62
C GLU A 72 -19.34 -19.44 -9.35
N VAL A 73 -19.34 -18.33 -10.09
CA VAL A 73 -18.50 -17.15 -9.81
C VAL A 73 -18.81 -16.57 -8.41
N ALA A 74 -20.09 -16.49 -8.04
CA ALA A 74 -20.51 -16.04 -6.71
C ALA A 74 -20.05 -17.00 -5.60
N LYS A 75 -20.26 -18.32 -5.75
CA LYS A 75 -19.82 -19.35 -4.80
C LYS A 75 -18.31 -19.27 -4.54
N ARG A 76 -17.49 -19.24 -5.60
CA ARG A 76 -16.02 -19.09 -5.49
C ARG A 76 -15.60 -17.81 -4.80
N THR A 77 -16.32 -16.71 -5.05
CA THR A 77 -16.04 -15.41 -4.42
C THR A 77 -16.34 -15.46 -2.92
N ILE A 78 -17.49 -16.01 -2.53
CA ILE A 78 -17.89 -16.21 -1.12
C ILE A 78 -16.87 -17.10 -0.41
N GLU A 79 -16.43 -18.20 -1.04
CA GLU A 79 -15.44 -19.09 -0.45
C GLU A 79 -14.09 -18.40 -0.24
N LYS A 80 -13.60 -17.65 -1.24
CA LYS A 80 -12.37 -16.84 -1.12
C LYS A 80 -12.47 -15.81 0.01
N GLN A 81 -13.63 -15.15 0.16
CA GLN A 81 -13.88 -14.22 1.25
C GLN A 81 -13.90 -14.92 2.62
N ARG A 82 -14.58 -16.07 2.77
CA ARG A 82 -14.58 -16.88 3.99
C ARG A 82 -13.17 -17.31 4.41
N ARG A 83 -12.35 -17.77 3.45
CA ARG A 83 -10.94 -18.11 3.68
C ARG A 83 -10.16 -16.87 4.19
N LYS A 84 -10.32 -15.71 3.56
CA LYS A 84 -9.67 -14.45 3.99
C LYS A 84 -10.09 -14.04 5.41
N ILE A 85 -11.39 -14.09 5.72
CA ILE A 85 -11.93 -13.79 7.05
C ILE A 85 -11.30 -14.71 8.11
N LYS A 86 -11.29 -16.03 7.87
CA LYS A 86 -10.68 -17.01 8.79
C LYS A 86 -9.19 -16.71 9.04
N THR A 87 -8.42 -16.41 8.00
CA THR A 87 -7.00 -16.06 8.13
C THR A 87 -6.79 -14.79 8.97
N LEU A 88 -7.58 -13.74 8.73
CA LEU A 88 -7.50 -12.48 9.48
C LEU A 88 -7.91 -12.65 10.96
N GLN A 89 -8.98 -13.41 11.22
CA GLN A 89 -9.39 -13.75 12.58
C GLN A 89 -8.30 -14.54 13.32
N GLN A 90 -7.69 -15.53 12.66
CA GLN A 90 -6.59 -16.32 13.24
C GLN A 90 -5.35 -15.46 13.53
N ALA A 91 -5.03 -14.49 12.66
CA ALA A 91 -3.95 -13.53 12.87
C ALA A 91 -4.25 -12.62 14.07
N LYS A 92 -5.47 -12.05 14.15
CA LYS A 92 -5.92 -11.25 15.30
C LYS A 92 -5.78 -12.03 16.61
N ILE A 93 -6.26 -13.27 16.67
CA ILE A 93 -6.17 -14.12 17.87
C ILE A 93 -4.72 -14.34 18.30
N ARG A 94 -3.80 -14.59 17.35
CA ARG A 94 -2.36 -14.76 17.64
C ARG A 94 -1.72 -13.47 18.15
N LEU A 95 -2.05 -12.32 17.56
CA LEU A 95 -1.53 -11.02 18.01
C LEU A 95 -2.03 -10.66 19.41
N VAL A 96 -3.34 -10.82 19.67
CA VAL A 96 -3.92 -10.61 21.00
C VAL A 96 -3.29 -11.56 22.02
N GLY A 97 -3.11 -12.84 21.69
CA GLY A 97 -2.41 -13.80 22.56
C GLY A 97 -0.98 -13.38 22.88
N ARG A 98 -0.22 -12.91 21.88
CA ARG A 98 1.15 -12.40 22.11
C ARG A 98 1.16 -11.17 23.02
N ILE A 99 0.21 -10.23 22.84
CA ILE A 99 0.07 -9.05 23.70
C ILE A 99 -0.28 -9.47 25.13
N THR A 100 -1.21 -10.41 25.33
CA THR A 100 -1.57 -10.87 26.69
C THR A 100 -0.40 -11.60 27.38
N THR A 101 0.38 -12.40 26.65
CA THR A 101 1.61 -13.00 27.20
C THR A 101 2.63 -11.93 27.59
N LEU A 102 2.90 -10.94 26.74
CA LEU A 102 3.85 -9.85 27.04
C LEU A 102 3.41 -9.02 28.25
N ASN A 103 2.12 -8.65 28.33
CA ASN A 103 1.57 -7.93 29.48
C ASN A 103 1.66 -8.76 30.77
N GLY A 104 1.45 -10.08 30.69
CA GLY A 104 1.64 -11.00 31.81
C GLY A 104 3.10 -11.06 32.30
N LEU A 105 4.07 -11.09 31.37
CA LEU A 105 5.50 -11.04 31.69
C LEU A 105 5.88 -9.71 32.34
N ILE A 106 5.45 -8.57 31.79
CA ILE A 106 5.68 -7.24 32.38
C ILE A 106 5.12 -7.17 33.80
N LYS A 107 3.89 -7.67 34.03
CA LYS A 107 3.29 -7.75 35.36
C LYS A 107 4.14 -8.58 36.34
N HIS A 108 4.62 -9.75 35.92
CA HIS A 108 5.47 -10.59 36.77
C HIS A 108 6.84 -9.97 37.07
N LEU A 109 7.41 -9.22 36.12
CA LEU A 109 8.68 -8.52 36.32
C LEU A 109 8.52 -7.31 37.25
N LYS A 110 7.43 -6.53 37.12
CA LYS A 110 7.04 -5.50 38.10
C LYS A 110 6.90 -6.09 39.50
N GLN A 111 6.20 -7.21 39.64
CA GLN A 111 5.99 -7.90 40.93
C GLN A 111 7.27 -8.44 41.61
N LYS A 112 8.41 -8.46 40.90
CA LYS A 112 9.70 -8.90 41.42
C LYS A 112 10.72 -7.75 41.55
N ASP A 113 10.27 -6.51 41.37
CA ASP A 113 11.12 -5.30 41.30
C ASP A 113 12.25 -5.38 40.26
N LEU A 114 12.09 -6.25 39.25
CA LEU A 114 13.05 -6.43 38.15
C LEU A 114 12.88 -5.40 37.02
N LEU A 115 11.91 -4.49 37.14
CA LEU A 115 11.67 -3.38 36.22
C LEU A 115 11.30 -2.13 37.02
N SER A 116 12.01 -1.03 36.76
CA SER A 116 11.58 0.32 37.19
C SER A 116 10.25 0.68 36.54
N GLU A 117 9.38 1.35 37.31
CA GLU A 117 8.08 1.85 36.85
C GLU A 117 8.22 2.76 35.62
N THR A 118 9.23 3.65 35.64
CA THR A 118 9.58 4.52 34.50
C THR A 118 9.98 3.74 33.24
N THR A 119 10.64 2.59 33.37
CA THR A 119 11.02 1.75 32.21
C THR A 119 9.79 1.09 31.59
N THR A 120 8.81 0.70 32.41
CA THR A 120 7.60 0.03 31.92
C THR A 120 6.63 0.94 31.17
N ASP A 121 6.48 2.19 31.59
CA ASP A 121 5.53 3.09 30.94
C ASP A 121 6.03 3.51 29.55
N ASN A 122 7.34 3.75 29.42
CA ASN A 122 8.01 3.94 28.12
C ASN A 122 7.83 2.71 27.19
N LEU A 123 7.81 1.49 27.75
CA LEU A 123 7.56 0.26 27.00
C LEU A 123 6.11 0.14 26.50
N MET A 124 5.14 0.62 27.29
CA MET A 124 3.71 0.58 26.94
C MET A 124 3.31 1.65 25.92
N VAL A 125 3.85 2.88 26.04
CA VAL A 125 3.53 4.01 25.15
C VAL A 125 3.89 3.72 23.68
N THR A 126 4.98 2.97 23.44
CA THR A 126 5.48 2.68 22.08
C THR A 126 4.58 1.71 21.28
N ILE A 127 3.64 1.00 21.92
CA ILE A 127 2.78 -0.01 21.28
C ILE A 127 1.36 0.55 20.97
N GLY A 128 1.08 1.79 21.39
CA GLY A 128 -0.28 2.35 21.48
C GLY A 128 -0.81 3.20 20.31
N TYR A 129 -0.42 2.95 19.05
CA TYR A 129 -0.94 3.69 17.88
C TYR A 129 -1.11 2.83 16.61
N PHE A 130 -2.14 1.97 16.57
CA PHE A 130 -2.67 1.33 15.34
C PHE A 130 -4.16 0.93 15.49
#